data_AF-A0A7R9MAW5-F1
#
_entry.id   AF-A0A7R9MAW5-F1
#
_cell.length_a   1.000
_cell.length_b   1.000
_cell.length_c   1.000
_cell.angle_alpha   90.00
_cell.angle_beta   90.00
_cell.angle_gamma   90.00
#
_symmetry.space_group_name_H-M   'P 1'
#
loop_
_entity.id
_entity.type
_entity.pdbx_description
1 polymer ?
#
loop_
_entity_poly.entity_id
_entity_poly.type
_entity_poly.pdbx_seq_one_letter_code
_entity_poly.pdbx_strand_id
1 'polypeptide(L)'
;MICLKGFNGPYFRYWFRFVLLFSYIIPISLRVNLEMGRVVYSYMIQRDMEIPGTLVRTTTIPEDLGRIAYLLTDKTGTLTRNEMVFKKIHLGKISYSPEYFDELSALLRAAYTPQPPQSNNYQTHKRDSSTASTASFTARQYQPRHMRVDSYEVDRDSVYRVQQAVLVIALCHNVTPSYENGSNPYSDSVELSKPPIESDSVSIPLMPRGITYQASSPDEVALVQWTE
;
A
#
# COMPACT_ATOMS: atom_id res chain seq x y z
N MET A 1 2.68 8.91 -75.32
CA MET A 1 2.52 8.60 -76.76
C MET A 1 1.07 8.32 -77.22
N ILE A 2 0.03 8.51 -76.39
CA ILE A 2 -1.38 8.57 -76.84
C ILE A 2 -1.73 9.96 -77.37
N CYS A 3 -1.33 11.01 -76.64
CA CYS A 3 -1.65 12.41 -76.98
C CYS A 3 -1.00 12.86 -78.30
N LEU A 4 0.17 12.29 -78.64
CA LEU A 4 0.90 12.56 -79.88
C LEU A 4 0.33 11.82 -81.10
N LYS A 5 -0.46 10.75 -80.89
CA LYS A 5 -0.96 9.89 -81.96
C LYS A 5 -2.42 10.21 -82.37
N GLY A 6 -3.04 11.16 -81.66
CA GLY A 6 -4.45 11.52 -81.81
C GLY A 6 -5.39 10.47 -81.20
N PHE A 7 -6.58 10.90 -80.77
CA PHE A 7 -7.61 10.03 -80.18
C PHE A 7 -8.37 9.18 -81.23
N ASN A 8 -7.79 8.97 -82.42
CA ASN A 8 -8.43 8.24 -83.50
C ASN A 8 -8.09 6.74 -83.41
N GLY A 9 -9.13 5.90 -83.34
CA GLY A 9 -9.02 4.43 -83.17
C GLY A 9 -9.30 3.98 -81.72
N PRO A 10 -8.99 2.72 -81.35
CA PRO A 10 -9.26 2.19 -80.00
C PRO A 10 -8.24 2.72 -78.96
N TYR A 11 -8.18 4.04 -78.77
CA TYR A 11 -7.24 4.74 -77.88
C TYR A 11 -7.27 4.19 -76.45
N PHE A 12 -8.45 3.77 -75.98
CA PHE A 12 -8.65 3.12 -74.68
C PHE A 12 -7.75 1.89 -74.50
N ARG A 13 -7.60 1.05 -75.52
CA ARG A 13 -6.73 -0.15 -75.45
C ARG A 13 -5.27 0.23 -75.21
N TYR A 14 -4.79 1.27 -75.88
CA TYR A 14 -3.43 1.76 -75.67
C TYR A 14 -3.27 2.43 -74.30
N TRP A 15 -4.27 3.18 -73.83
CA TRP A 15 -4.27 3.78 -72.50
C TRP A 15 -4.18 2.71 -71.40
N PHE A 16 -5.03 1.67 -71.43
CA PHE A 16 -4.97 0.54 -70.50
C PHE A 16 -3.64 -0.21 -70.58
N ARG A 17 -3.07 -0.36 -71.79
CA ARG A 17 -1.74 -0.98 -71.97
C ARG A 17 -0.65 -0.20 -71.23
N PHE A 18 -0.67 1.13 -71.28
CA PHE A 18 0.30 1.94 -70.54
C PHE A 18 0.05 1.94 -69.03
N VAL A 19 -1.21 1.94 -68.58
CA VAL A 19 -1.54 1.83 -67.15
C VAL A 19 -1.05 0.49 -66.58
N LEU A 20 -1.31 -0.63 -67.28
CA LEU A 20 -0.79 -1.93 -66.89
C LEU A 20 0.74 -2.00 -66.95
N LEU A 21 1.36 -1.32 -67.91
CA LEU A 21 2.82 -1.26 -67.98
C LEU A 21 3.41 -0.37 -66.88
N PHE A 22 2.74 0.66 -66.37
CA PHE A 22 3.26 1.48 -65.26
C PHE A 22 2.85 0.97 -63.87
N SER A 23 1.93 0.01 -63.76
CA SER A 23 1.46 -0.50 -62.47
C SER A 23 2.58 -1.17 -61.64
N TYR A 24 3.64 -1.68 -62.27
CA TYR A 24 4.79 -2.26 -61.57
C TYR A 24 5.60 -1.23 -60.77
N ILE A 25 5.43 0.09 -61.04
CA ILE A 25 6.13 1.16 -60.31
C ILE A 25 5.75 1.16 -58.82
N ILE A 26 4.51 0.77 -58.49
CA ILE A 26 4.05 0.66 -57.11
C ILE A 26 4.26 -0.79 -56.66
N PRO A 27 5.31 -1.08 -55.88
CA PRO A 27 5.59 -2.44 -55.45
C PRO A 27 4.53 -2.91 -54.45
N ILE A 28 3.68 -3.84 -54.89
CA ILE A 28 2.68 -4.48 -54.02
C ILE A 28 3.36 -5.20 -52.84
N SER A 29 4.57 -5.72 -53.05
CA SER A 29 5.38 -6.41 -52.03
C SER A 29 5.89 -5.50 -50.92
N LEU A 30 6.05 -4.19 -51.14
CA LEU A 30 6.55 -3.27 -50.10
C LEU A 30 5.61 -3.24 -48.90
N ARG A 31 4.30 -3.20 -49.15
CA ARG A 31 3.29 -3.21 -48.10
C ARG A 31 3.34 -4.50 -47.28
N VAL A 32 3.40 -5.64 -47.97
CA VAL A 32 3.44 -6.97 -47.32
C VAL A 32 4.72 -7.14 -46.49
N ASN A 33 5.86 -6.68 -46.99
CA ASN A 33 7.13 -6.73 -46.25
C ASN A 33 7.09 -5.89 -44.97
N LEU A 34 6.49 -4.70 -45.02
CA LEU A 34 6.31 -3.84 -43.84
C LEU A 34 5.36 -4.49 -42.82
N GLU A 35 4.26 -5.08 -43.28
CA GLU A 35 3.33 -5.81 -42.42
C GLU A 35 3.99 -7.04 -41.76
N MET A 36 4.80 -7.80 -42.51
CA MET A 36 5.56 -8.93 -41.97
C MET A 36 6.58 -8.49 -40.92
N GLY A 37 7.31 -7.39 -41.18
CA GLY A 37 8.25 -6.81 -40.22
C GLY A 37 7.58 -6.44 -38.89
N ARG A 38 6.42 -5.76 -38.96
CA ARG A 38 5.62 -5.40 -37.78
C ARG A 38 5.22 -6.61 -36.94
N VAL A 39 4.86 -7.72 -37.57
CA VAL A 39 4.52 -8.98 -36.89
C VAL A 39 5.74 -9.54 -36.15
N VAL A 40 6.89 -9.59 -36.81
CA VAL A 40 8.14 -10.10 -36.20
C VAL A 40 8.54 -9.24 -35.00
N TYR A 41 8.54 -7.92 -35.11
CA TYR A 41 8.87 -7.03 -33.98
C TYR A 41 7.88 -7.15 -32.82
N SER A 42 6.58 -7.24 -33.11
CA SER A 42 5.55 -7.44 -32.08
C SER A 42 5.78 -8.75 -31.32
N TYR A 43 6.21 -9.80 -32.01
CA TYR A 43 6.52 -11.09 -31.40
C TYR A 43 7.80 -11.05 -30.55
N MET A 44 8.83 -10.32 -31.00
CA MET A 44 10.04 -10.11 -30.22
C MET A 44 9.75 -9.37 -28.90
N ILE A 45 8.91 -8.33 -28.93
CA ILE A 45 8.52 -7.57 -27.72
C ILE A 45 7.77 -8.46 -26.72
N GLN A 46 6.91 -9.37 -27.17
CA GLN A 46 6.20 -10.30 -26.27
C GLN A 46 7.12 -11.33 -25.59
N ARG A 47 8.26 -11.63 -26.20
CA ARG A 47 9.26 -12.59 -25.69
C ARG A 47 10.40 -11.93 -24.95
N ASP A 48 10.33 -10.62 -24.75
CA ASP A 48 11.35 -9.89 -24.02
C ASP A 48 11.38 -10.35 -22.55
N MET A 49 12.58 -10.66 -22.05
CA MET A 49 12.77 -11.07 -20.67
C MET A 49 12.84 -9.89 -19.71
N GLU A 50 13.18 -8.69 -20.20
CA GLU A 50 13.29 -7.49 -19.37
C GLU A 50 11.90 -6.96 -18.95
N ILE A 51 10.89 -7.16 -19.79
CA ILE A 51 9.51 -6.72 -19.55
C ILE A 51 8.55 -7.91 -19.58
N PRO A 52 8.57 -8.77 -18.54
CA PRO A 52 7.78 -9.99 -18.51
C PRO A 52 6.28 -9.68 -18.47
N GLY A 53 5.48 -10.51 -19.14
CA GLY A 53 4.02 -10.35 -19.19
C GLY A 53 3.51 -9.31 -20.19
N THR A 54 4.41 -8.73 -21.01
CA THR A 54 4.02 -7.80 -22.08
C THR A 54 3.24 -8.52 -23.18
N LEU A 55 2.02 -8.06 -23.45
CA LEU A 55 1.16 -8.61 -24.48
C LEU A 55 0.80 -7.53 -25.51
N VAL A 56 1.25 -7.72 -26.75
CA VAL A 56 0.96 -6.81 -27.87
C VAL A 56 -0.31 -7.26 -28.57
N ARG A 57 -1.37 -6.45 -28.48
CA ARG A 57 -2.68 -6.74 -29.12
C ARG A 57 -2.79 -6.22 -30.55
N THR A 58 -2.00 -5.21 -30.91
CA THR A 58 -2.05 -4.54 -32.22
C THR A 58 -0.65 -4.42 -32.80
N THR A 59 -0.45 -4.90 -34.03
CA THR A 59 0.87 -5.00 -34.68
C THR A 59 1.40 -3.67 -35.23
N THR A 60 0.59 -2.61 -35.29
CA THR A 60 1.03 -1.26 -35.69
C THR A 60 1.66 -0.47 -34.55
N ILE A 61 1.46 -0.89 -33.30
CA ILE A 61 1.94 -0.16 -32.12
C ILE A 61 3.49 -0.01 -32.09
N PRO A 62 4.30 -1.04 -32.41
CA PRO A 62 5.76 -0.93 -32.26
C PRO A 62 6.42 0.22 -33.04
N GLU A 63 5.92 0.56 -34.23
CA GLU A 63 6.45 1.71 -35.00
C GLU A 63 6.03 3.06 -34.42
N ASP A 64 4.82 3.13 -33.84
CA ASP A 64 4.29 4.33 -33.20
C ASP A 64 4.97 4.60 -31.86
N LEU A 65 5.35 3.53 -31.12
CA LEU A 65 6.11 3.64 -29.88
C LEU A 65 7.44 4.39 -30.06
N GLY A 66 8.10 4.22 -31.22
CA GLY A 66 9.34 4.92 -31.54
C GLY A 66 9.17 6.42 -31.82
N ARG A 67 7.94 6.94 -31.86
CA ARG A 67 7.61 8.34 -32.21
C ARG A 67 6.83 9.07 -31.11
N ILE A 68 6.76 8.51 -29.91
CA ILE A 68 6.02 9.12 -28.80
C ILE A 68 6.69 10.44 -28.40
N ALA A 69 5.91 11.53 -28.39
CA ALA A 69 6.36 12.86 -27.92
C ALA A 69 5.75 13.26 -26.56
N TYR A 70 4.57 12.73 -26.24
CA TYR A 70 3.85 13.04 -25.00
C TYR A 70 3.40 11.74 -24.35
N LEU A 71 3.61 11.64 -23.04
CA LEU A 71 3.12 10.54 -22.21
C LEU A 71 2.03 11.06 -21.29
N LEU A 72 0.80 10.64 -21.53
CA LEU A 72 -0.32 10.85 -20.62
C LEU A 72 -0.39 9.60 -19.74
N THR A 73 -0.20 9.79 -18.43
CA THR A 73 -0.21 8.70 -17.45
C THR A 73 -1.37 8.88 -16.48
N ASP A 74 -1.96 7.76 -16.06
CA ASP A 74 -2.92 7.76 -14.96
C ASP A 74 -2.17 7.68 -13.62
N LYS A 75 -2.73 8.28 -12.58
CA LYS A 75 -2.12 8.24 -11.24
C LYS A 75 -2.36 6.88 -10.58
N THR A 76 -3.62 6.46 -10.51
CA THR A 76 -4.03 5.34 -9.66
C THR A 76 -3.85 4.01 -10.39
N GLY A 77 -3.11 3.07 -9.80
CA GLY A 77 -2.86 1.76 -10.40
C GLY A 77 -1.80 1.75 -11.52
N THR A 78 -1.37 2.91 -12.01
CA THR A 78 -0.23 3.05 -12.94
C THR A 78 1.01 3.60 -12.22
N LEU A 79 0.93 4.80 -11.65
CA LEU A 79 2.04 5.37 -10.86
C LEU A 79 2.07 4.84 -9.42
N THR A 80 0.90 4.50 -8.88
CA THR A 80 0.77 3.98 -7.51
C THR A 80 0.41 2.50 -7.51
N ARG A 81 0.97 1.75 -6.56
CA ARG A 81 0.62 0.33 -6.32
C ARG A 81 -0.73 0.13 -5.62
N ASN A 82 -1.49 1.21 -5.43
CA ASN A 82 -2.72 1.25 -4.64
C ASN A 82 -2.57 0.64 -3.23
N GLU A 83 -1.37 0.77 -2.65
CA GLU A 83 -1.03 0.30 -1.31
C GLU A 83 -0.62 1.51 -0.47
N MET A 84 -1.26 1.68 0.68
CA MET A 84 -0.98 2.76 1.62
C MET A 84 -0.16 2.21 2.78
N VAL A 85 0.95 2.87 3.12
CA VAL A 85 1.84 2.47 4.21
C VAL A 85 2.05 3.67 5.12
N PHE A 86 1.93 3.47 6.43
CA PHE A 86 2.22 4.50 7.42
C PHE A 86 3.72 4.82 7.42
N LYS A 87 4.08 6.07 7.09
CA LYS A 87 5.49 6.49 6.98
C LYS A 87 5.98 7.34 8.12
N LYS A 88 5.20 8.31 8.57
CA LYS A 88 5.68 9.31 9.52
C LYS A 88 4.53 9.95 10.27
N ILE A 89 4.74 10.21 11.55
CA ILE A 89 3.79 10.95 12.39
C ILE A 89 4.46 12.16 13.03
N HIS A 90 3.73 13.27 13.11
CA HIS A 90 4.22 14.52 13.68
C HIS A 90 3.38 14.90 14.91
N LEU A 91 4.00 14.93 16.09
CA LEU A 91 3.36 15.18 17.38
C LEU A 91 3.89 16.45 18.04
N GLY A 92 3.30 17.60 17.68
CA GLY A 92 3.70 18.90 18.22
C GLY A 92 5.05 19.38 17.69
N LYS A 93 6.14 19.15 18.45
CA LYS A 93 7.50 19.56 18.07
C LYS A 93 8.37 18.40 17.57
N ILE A 94 7.90 17.16 17.72
CA ILE A 94 8.68 15.95 17.44
C ILE A 94 8.03 15.21 16.28
N SER A 95 8.85 14.66 15.39
CA SER A 95 8.40 13.87 14.25
C SER A 95 9.01 12.48 14.31
N TYR A 96 8.20 11.44 14.29
CA TYR A 96 8.62 10.04 14.33
C TYR A 96 8.56 9.47 12.92
N SER A 97 9.73 9.19 12.36
CA SER A 97 9.93 8.48 11.10
C SER A 97 10.06 6.96 11.35
N PRO A 98 10.07 6.11 10.31
CA PRO A 98 10.10 4.65 10.48
C PRO A 98 11.28 4.14 11.32
N GLU A 99 12.39 4.86 11.28
CA GLU A 99 13.62 4.52 12.01
C GLU A 99 13.44 4.59 13.54
N TYR A 100 12.42 5.31 14.03
CA TYR A 100 12.15 5.52 15.46
C TYR A 100 10.91 4.76 15.95
N PHE A 101 10.23 3.99 15.10
CA PHE A 101 9.03 3.27 15.50
C PHE A 101 9.32 2.14 16.50
N ASP A 102 10.50 1.51 16.42
CA ASP A 102 10.92 0.49 17.39
C ASP A 102 11.07 1.11 18.79
N GLU A 103 11.71 2.27 18.90
CA GLU A 103 11.83 3.02 20.16
C GLU A 103 10.47 3.46 20.71
N LEU A 104 9.58 3.91 19.83
CA LEU A 104 8.20 4.27 20.17
C LEU A 104 7.46 3.08 20.77
N SER A 105 7.60 1.90 20.16
CA SER A 105 6.98 0.66 20.65
C SER A 105 7.51 0.26 22.03
N ALA A 106 8.83 0.39 22.27
CA ALA A 106 9.44 0.12 23.56
C ALA A 106 8.96 1.09 24.65
N LEU A 107 8.87 2.37 24.31
CA LEU A 107 8.36 3.43 25.19
C LEU A 107 6.89 3.19 25.57
N LEU A 108 6.05 2.82 24.60
CA LEU A 108 4.65 2.48 24.84
C LEU A 108 4.52 1.24 25.72
N ARG A 109 5.29 0.18 25.45
CA ARG A 109 5.32 -1.03 26.30
C ARG A 109 5.71 -0.69 27.74
N ALA A 110 6.71 0.17 27.94
CA ALA A 110 7.12 0.62 29.27
C ALA A 110 6.02 1.47 29.97
N ALA A 111 5.27 2.28 29.22
CA ALA A 111 4.18 3.09 29.76
C ALA A 111 2.96 2.26 30.17
N TYR A 112 2.65 1.17 29.44
CA TYR A 112 1.52 0.28 29.73
C TYR A 112 1.87 -0.86 30.70
N THR A 113 3.15 -1.12 30.97
CA THR A 113 3.56 -2.11 31.97
C THR A 113 3.23 -1.59 33.37
N PRO A 114 2.37 -2.28 34.15
CA PRO A 114 2.04 -1.84 35.50
C PRO A 114 3.31 -1.82 36.37
N GLN A 115 3.65 -0.65 36.93
CA GLN A 115 4.76 -0.54 37.86
C GLN A 115 4.48 -1.45 39.08
N PRO A 116 5.44 -2.30 39.51
CA PRO A 116 5.29 -3.02 40.76
C PRO A 116 5.11 -1.99 41.90
N PRO A 117 4.25 -2.28 42.89
CA PRO A 117 4.06 -1.38 44.01
C PRO A 117 5.42 -1.12 44.66
N GLN A 118 5.88 0.14 44.61
CA GLN A 118 7.08 0.54 45.33
C GLN A 118 6.84 0.28 46.81
N SER A 119 7.58 -0.67 47.38
CA SER A 119 7.68 -0.82 48.82
C SER A 119 8.27 0.47 49.38
N ASN A 120 7.42 1.33 49.94
CA ASN A 120 7.84 2.50 50.67
C ASN A 120 8.66 2.05 51.89
N ASN A 121 9.98 1.93 51.74
CA ASN A 121 10.91 1.85 52.85
C ASN A 121 11.02 3.25 53.47
N TYR A 122 10.04 3.62 54.30
CA TYR A 122 10.18 4.73 55.22
C TYR A 122 11.23 4.34 56.28
N GLN A 123 12.47 4.79 56.11
CA GLN A 123 13.42 4.86 57.20
C GLN A 123 12.90 5.87 58.22
N THR A 124 12.30 5.35 59.29
CA THR A 124 11.83 6.13 60.43
C THR A 124 13.04 6.55 61.26
N HIS A 125 13.54 7.77 61.02
CA HIS A 125 14.38 8.42 62.02
C HIS A 125 13.50 8.76 63.24
N LYS A 126 13.69 8.00 64.33
CA LYS A 126 13.11 8.32 65.65
C LYS A 126 13.57 9.73 66.06
N ARG A 127 12.64 10.68 66.08
CA ARG A 127 12.74 11.90 66.89
C ARG A 127 11.68 11.81 67.98
N ASP A 128 12.15 11.71 69.20
CA ASP A 128 11.35 11.83 70.41
C ASP A 128 10.90 13.28 70.54
N SER A 129 9.62 13.55 70.33
CA SER A 129 8.97 14.76 70.84
C SER A 129 7.46 14.70 70.63
N SER A 130 6.76 14.64 71.75
CA SER A 130 5.31 14.67 71.91
C SER A 130 4.69 15.96 71.40
N THR A 131 3.96 15.90 70.29
CA THR A 131 2.75 16.70 70.07
C THR A 131 1.99 16.11 68.89
N ALA A 132 0.79 15.60 69.15
CA ALA A 132 -0.13 15.15 68.14
C ALA A 132 -0.45 16.31 67.18
N SER A 133 -0.13 16.14 65.91
CA SER A 133 -0.64 17.00 64.84
C SER A 133 -1.10 16.13 63.68
N THR A 134 -2.39 16.24 63.43
CA THR A 134 -3.20 15.63 62.39
C THR A 134 -2.63 16.00 61.02
N ALA A 135 -1.73 15.18 60.48
CA ALA A 135 -1.19 15.35 59.13
C ALA A 135 -1.46 14.08 58.31
N SER A 136 -2.74 13.82 58.06
CA SER A 136 -3.21 12.91 57.02
C SER A 136 -4.06 13.73 56.05
N PHE A 137 -3.88 13.48 54.74
CA PHE A 137 -4.69 13.93 53.59
C PHE A 137 -4.07 14.83 52.50
N THR A 138 -2.81 15.23 52.54
CA THR A 138 -2.17 15.82 51.33
C THR A 138 -0.73 15.35 51.11
N ALA A 139 -0.50 14.04 51.07
CA ALA A 139 0.64 13.51 50.33
C ALA A 139 0.27 13.49 48.84
N ARG A 140 0.35 14.64 48.16
CA ARG A 140 0.47 14.59 46.69
C ARG A 140 1.77 13.85 46.42
N GLN A 141 1.68 12.58 46.04
CA GLN A 141 2.80 11.84 45.47
C GLN A 141 3.36 12.68 44.33
N TYR A 142 4.52 13.28 44.56
CA TYR A 142 5.24 14.03 43.56
C TYR A 142 5.72 13.01 42.53
N GLN A 143 4.94 12.79 41.48
CA GLN A 143 5.34 11.92 40.40
C GLN A 143 6.55 12.57 39.70
N PRO A 144 7.65 11.84 39.50
CA PRO A 144 8.82 12.39 38.81
C PRO A 144 8.41 12.81 37.40
N ARG A 145 8.83 14.03 37.02
CA ARG A 145 8.55 14.64 35.71
C ARG A 145 9.11 13.81 34.55
N HIS A 146 10.15 13.05 34.84
CA HIS A 146 10.84 12.19 33.91
C HIS A 146 10.57 10.71 34.20
N MET A 147 10.44 9.94 33.13
CA MET A 147 10.32 8.50 33.12
C MET A 147 11.60 7.90 32.52
N ARG A 148 12.20 6.96 33.24
CA ARG A 148 13.32 6.18 32.70
C ARG A 148 12.78 5.06 31.84
N VAL A 149 13.14 5.07 30.56
CA VAL A 149 12.89 3.97 29.62
C VAL A 149 14.26 3.44 29.24
N ASP A 150 14.55 2.18 29.58
CA ASP A 150 15.87 1.57 29.42
C ASP A 150 17.03 2.44 29.98
N SER A 151 17.89 2.94 29.08
CA SER A 151 19.08 3.74 29.38
C SER A 151 18.86 5.25 29.25
N TYR A 152 17.68 5.70 28.82
CA TYR A 152 17.39 7.12 28.56
C TYR A 152 16.24 7.63 29.41
N GLU A 153 16.21 8.95 29.62
CA GLU A 153 15.25 9.64 30.46
C GLU A 153 14.35 10.52 29.59
N VAL A 154 13.03 10.25 29.62
CA VAL A 154 12.03 10.91 28.77
C VAL A 154 11.05 11.70 29.62
N ASP A 155 10.63 12.86 29.13
CA ASP A 155 9.56 13.63 29.75
C ASP A 155 8.21 12.87 29.72
N ARG A 156 7.54 12.75 30.87
CA ARG A 156 6.26 12.03 30.99
C ARG A 156 5.17 12.66 30.12
N ASP A 157 5.16 13.98 29.97
CA ASP A 157 4.16 14.66 29.13
C ASP A 157 4.32 14.25 27.66
N SER A 158 5.55 14.07 27.18
CA SER A 158 5.81 13.56 25.83
C SER A 158 5.31 12.13 25.65
N VAL A 159 5.57 11.26 26.64
CA VAL A 159 5.09 9.86 26.65
C VAL A 159 3.57 9.81 26.62
N TYR A 160 2.90 10.62 27.46
CA TYR A 160 1.44 10.69 27.49
C TYR A 160 0.86 11.15 26.14
N ARG A 161 1.46 12.16 25.50
CA ARG A 161 1.01 12.63 24.17
C ARG A 161 1.15 11.55 23.10
N VAL A 162 2.25 10.79 23.12
CA VAL A 162 2.46 9.66 22.21
C VAL A 162 1.43 8.56 22.45
N GLN A 163 1.20 8.19 23.72
CA GLN A 163 0.21 7.20 24.12
C GLN A 163 -1.20 7.57 23.63
N GLN A 164 -1.62 8.81 23.87
CA GLN A 164 -2.92 9.30 23.41
C GLN A 164 -3.01 9.32 21.88
N ALA A 165 -1.95 9.70 21.19
CA ALA A 165 -1.93 9.72 19.73
C ALA A 165 -2.10 8.31 19.14
N VAL A 166 -1.38 7.31 19.66
CA VAL A 166 -1.50 5.92 19.21
C VAL A 166 -2.88 5.35 19.55
N LEU A 167 -3.42 5.65 20.74
CA LEU A 167 -4.76 5.24 21.13
C LEU A 167 -5.84 5.81 20.19
N VAL A 168 -5.72 7.08 19.79
CA VAL A 168 -6.64 7.70 18.83
C VAL A 168 -6.55 7.02 17.47
N ILE A 169 -5.35 6.71 16.99
CA ILE A 169 -5.15 6.02 15.71
C ILE A 169 -5.76 4.61 15.75
N ALA A 170 -5.62 3.91 16.87
CA ALA A 170 -6.12 2.55 17.06
C ALA A 170 -7.63 2.45 17.36
N LEU A 171 -8.32 3.56 17.66
CA LEU A 171 -9.74 3.53 18.03
C LEU A 171 -10.63 4.35 17.09
N CYS A 172 -10.12 5.43 16.50
CA CYS A 172 -10.90 6.34 15.68
C CYS A 172 -10.90 5.90 14.21
N HIS A 173 -11.39 4.69 13.94
CA HIS A 173 -11.47 4.13 12.59
C HIS A 173 -12.71 3.24 12.42
N ASN A 174 -13.04 2.88 11.18
CA ASN A 174 -14.11 1.91 10.89
C ASN A 174 -13.58 0.60 10.27
N VAL A 175 -12.27 0.34 10.44
CA VAL A 175 -11.63 -0.91 10.04
C VAL A 175 -12.20 -2.10 10.81
N THR A 176 -12.58 -3.15 10.08
CA THR A 176 -13.03 -4.42 10.64
C THR A 176 -11.94 -5.48 10.50
N PRO A 177 -11.49 -6.13 11.60
CA PRO A 177 -10.56 -7.24 11.51
C PRO A 177 -11.28 -8.50 11.01
N SER A 178 -10.69 -9.16 10.02
CA SER A 178 -11.10 -10.48 9.54
C SER A 178 -10.05 -11.49 9.97
N TYR A 179 -10.49 -12.55 10.64
CA TYR A 179 -9.62 -13.60 11.16
C TYR A 179 -9.66 -14.77 10.19
N GLU A 180 -8.52 -15.11 9.60
CA GLU A 180 -8.42 -16.36 8.84
C GLU A 180 -8.41 -17.53 9.84
N ASN A 181 -9.56 -18.21 9.96
CA ASN A 181 -9.59 -19.51 10.60
C ASN A 181 -8.77 -20.46 9.74
N GLY A 182 -7.59 -20.84 10.25
CA GLY A 182 -6.64 -21.69 9.55
C GLY A 182 -7.33 -22.80 8.77
N SER A 183 -7.01 -22.86 7.48
CA SER A 183 -7.42 -23.90 6.54
C SER A 183 -7.51 -25.26 7.23
N ASN A 184 -8.73 -25.73 7.46
CA ASN A 184 -8.94 -27.15 7.69
C ASN A 184 -8.65 -27.83 6.33
N PRO A 185 -7.67 -28.73 6.19
CA PRO A 185 -7.31 -29.30 4.87
C PRO A 185 -8.38 -30.23 4.27
N TYR A 186 -9.61 -30.22 4.78
CA TYR A 186 -10.64 -31.20 4.46
C TYR A 186 -12.05 -30.59 4.59
N SER A 187 -12.46 -29.80 3.61
CA SER A 187 -13.89 -29.54 3.40
C SER A 187 -14.12 -28.99 2.00
N ASP A 188 -13.93 -29.86 1.01
CA ASP A 188 -14.59 -29.73 -0.28
C ASP A 188 -15.76 -30.72 -0.27
N SER A 189 -16.86 -30.33 0.37
CA SER A 189 -18.16 -30.99 0.22
C SER A 189 -19.28 -30.12 0.79
N VAL A 190 -20.08 -29.62 -0.14
CA VAL A 190 -21.44 -29.10 0.04
C VAL A 190 -22.20 -29.87 1.12
N GLU A 191 -22.77 -29.18 2.11
CA GLU A 191 -24.18 -29.39 2.50
C GLU A 191 -24.72 -28.36 3.50
N LEU A 192 -26.05 -28.29 3.46
CA LEU A 192 -26.99 -27.27 3.87
C LEU A 192 -27.37 -27.37 5.36
N SER A 193 -27.78 -26.24 5.93
CA SER A 193 -28.61 -26.04 7.14
C SER A 193 -27.96 -25.97 8.54
N LYS A 194 -27.93 -24.76 9.11
CA LYS A 194 -28.53 -24.44 10.43
C LYS A 194 -28.55 -22.91 10.67
N PRO A 195 -29.61 -22.34 11.28
CA PRO A 195 -29.69 -20.91 11.56
C PRO A 195 -28.85 -20.57 12.82
N PRO A 196 -28.31 -19.34 12.93
CA PRO A 196 -27.46 -18.99 14.06
C PRO A 196 -28.33 -18.63 15.27
N ILE A 197 -28.04 -19.31 16.39
CA ILE A 197 -28.45 -18.89 17.74
C ILE A 197 -27.50 -17.77 18.15
N GLU A 198 -28.07 -16.64 18.56
CA GLU A 198 -27.39 -15.50 19.15
C GLU A 198 -26.57 -15.92 20.38
N SER A 199 -25.26 -15.72 20.31
CA SER A 199 -24.43 -15.53 21.49
C SER A 199 -23.31 -14.55 21.17
N ASP A 200 -23.51 -13.31 21.61
CA ASP A 200 -22.51 -12.23 21.65
C ASP A 200 -21.38 -12.62 22.62
N SER A 201 -20.43 -13.42 22.14
CA SER A 201 -19.11 -13.51 22.75
C SER A 201 -18.06 -13.59 21.65
N VAL A 202 -17.51 -12.41 21.31
CA VAL A 202 -16.31 -12.30 20.51
C VAL A 202 -15.16 -12.86 21.34
N SER A 203 -14.91 -14.16 21.23
CA SER A 203 -13.70 -14.78 21.77
C SER A 203 -12.54 -14.39 20.86
N ILE A 204 -11.80 -13.35 21.25
CA ILE A 204 -10.52 -13.00 20.62
C ILE A 204 -9.56 -14.18 20.85
N PRO A 205 -9.13 -14.91 19.80
CA PRO A 205 -8.18 -15.99 19.97
C PRO A 205 -6.84 -15.41 20.42
N LEU A 206 -6.36 -15.88 21.56
CA LEU A 206 -5.08 -15.50 22.17
C LEU A 206 -3.89 -16.13 21.41
N MET A 207 -3.83 -16.05 20.07
CA MET A 207 -2.64 -16.32 19.23
C MET A 207 -2.85 -15.74 17.81
N PRO A 208 -1.88 -15.00 17.23
CA PRO A 208 -2.05 -14.36 15.94
C PRO A 208 -1.87 -15.40 14.83
N ARG A 209 -2.94 -15.75 14.14
CA ARG A 209 -2.87 -16.34 12.81
C ARG A 209 -3.71 -15.47 11.89
N GLY A 210 -3.01 -14.68 11.06
CA GLY A 210 -3.54 -13.88 9.95
C GLY A 210 -4.75 -13.01 10.29
N ILE A 211 -4.54 -11.85 10.92
CA ILE A 211 -5.56 -10.79 10.95
C ILE A 211 -5.44 -10.01 9.65
N THR A 212 -6.52 -9.96 8.86
CA THR A 212 -6.62 -9.10 7.69
C THR A 212 -7.58 -7.96 7.99
N TYR A 213 -7.13 -6.72 7.80
CA TYR A 213 -7.94 -5.53 8.06
C TYR A 213 -8.70 -5.11 6.80
N GLN A 214 -10.02 -4.93 6.94
CA GLN A 214 -10.87 -4.47 5.85
C GLN A 214 -11.53 -3.14 6.20
N ALA A 215 -11.46 -2.18 5.29
CA ALA A 215 -12.14 -0.89 5.40
C ALA A 215 -12.53 -0.36 4.03
N SER A 216 -13.39 0.66 4.01
CA SER A 216 -13.76 1.38 2.78
C SER A 216 -12.62 2.24 2.25
N SER A 217 -11.68 2.64 3.11
CA SER A 217 -10.56 3.50 2.76
C SER A 217 -9.21 2.86 3.15
N PRO A 218 -8.23 2.77 2.22
CA PRO A 218 -6.96 2.09 2.46
C PRO A 218 -6.02 2.84 3.41
N ASP A 219 -6.24 4.14 3.64
CA ASP A 219 -5.51 4.94 4.62
C ASP A 219 -5.83 4.52 6.06
N GLU A 220 -7.10 4.25 6.39
CA GLU A 220 -7.50 3.72 7.69
C GLU A 220 -6.87 2.35 7.95
N VAL A 221 -6.86 1.48 6.94
CA VAL A 221 -6.18 0.17 7.04
C VAL A 221 -4.70 0.35 7.37
N ALA A 222 -4.01 1.24 6.68
CA ALA A 222 -2.59 1.50 6.92
C ALA A 222 -2.31 2.07 8.32
N LEU A 223 -3.23 2.87 8.85
CA LEU A 223 -3.16 3.43 10.20
C LEU A 223 -3.32 2.35 11.27
N VAL A 224 -4.35 1.51 11.15
CA VAL A 224 -4.64 0.46 12.12
C VAL A 224 -3.60 -0.65 12.10
N GLN A 225 -3.18 -1.06 10.90
CA GLN A 225 -2.13 -2.07 10.72
C GLN A 225 -0.79 -1.64 11.34
N TRP A 226 -0.51 -0.32 11.41
CA TRP A 226 0.68 0.18 12.09
C TRP A 226 0.58 0.12 13.63
N THR A 227 -0.63 0.07 14.19
CA THR A 227 -0.86 0.04 15.64
C THR A 227 -0.89 -1.37 16.25
N GLU A 228 -0.82 -2.43 15.45
CA GLU A 228 -0.69 -3.82 15.89
C GLU A 228 0.67 -4.09 16.56
#